data_AF-C4JLL7-F1
#
_entry.id   AF-C4JLL7-F1
#
_cell.length_a   1.000
_cell.length_b   1.000
_cell.length_c   1.000
_cell.angle_alpha   90.00
_cell.angle_beta   90.00
_cell.angle_gamma   90.00
#
_symmetry.space_group_name_H-M   'P 1'
#
loop_
_entity.id
_entity.type
_entity.pdbx_description
1 polymer ?
#
loop_
_entity_poly.entity_id
_entity_poly.type
_entity_poly.pdbx_seq_one_letter_code
_entity_poly.pdbx_strand_id
1 'polypeptide(L)'
;MGLIKSLVIDGVKKRYSPGNIVTTLLECCIRFLQFVFGIAVIGLYAQDVNHARKAGLPMGSVSKWIYATVVGSLSSIAAIIYILLPCAAQRPLSSFRILQLPCLAFDSLMFILWLVVFGIFAKMYVSVDDKKDPSLKRMHHAVWVDLVNLSFWTITAVWCGLRWWRGDRAAKQEVKNEQFAAEEGEMREVR
;
A
#
# COMPACT_ATOMS: atom_id res chain seq x y z
N MET A 1 7.31 6.23 -37.07
CA MET A 1 7.52 6.17 -35.60
C MET A 1 6.86 7.32 -34.82
N GLY A 2 6.46 8.44 -35.43
CA GLY A 2 5.76 9.55 -34.74
C GLY A 2 4.26 9.35 -34.51
N LEU A 3 3.57 8.60 -35.38
CA LEU A 3 2.11 8.42 -35.31
C LEU A 3 1.66 7.58 -34.11
N ILE A 4 2.40 6.51 -33.79
CA ILE A 4 2.12 5.62 -32.65
C ILE A 4 2.41 6.35 -31.33
N LYS A 5 3.49 7.16 -31.29
CA LYS A 5 3.78 8.02 -30.14
C LYS A 5 2.66 9.02 -29.91
N SER A 6 2.20 9.74 -30.93
CA SER A 6 1.11 10.71 -30.78
C SER A 6 -0.21 10.04 -30.38
N LEU A 7 -0.63 8.94 -31.02
CA LEU A 7 -1.90 8.31 -30.69
C LEU A 7 -1.94 7.67 -29.29
N VAL A 8 -0.82 7.09 -28.85
CA VAL A 8 -0.71 6.51 -27.50
C VAL A 8 -0.51 7.61 -26.45
N ILE A 9 0.39 8.56 -26.68
CA ILE A 9 0.71 9.61 -25.69
C ILE A 9 -0.40 10.64 -25.60
N ASP A 10 -1.01 11.05 -26.73
CA ASP A 10 -2.11 12.00 -26.75
C ASP A 10 -3.43 11.35 -26.32
N GLY A 11 -3.62 10.06 -26.61
CA GLY A 11 -4.72 9.26 -26.05
C GLY A 11 -4.64 9.10 -24.54
N VAL A 12 -3.43 8.96 -24.00
CA VAL A 12 -3.16 8.94 -22.55
C VAL A 12 -3.31 10.34 -21.94
N LYS A 13 -2.81 11.40 -22.60
CA LYS A 13 -2.94 12.80 -22.17
C LYS A 13 -4.40 13.27 -22.12
N LYS A 14 -5.24 12.88 -23.08
CA LYS A 14 -6.64 13.34 -23.16
C LYS A 14 -7.57 12.68 -22.14
N ARG A 15 -7.20 11.51 -21.59
CA ARG A 15 -8.00 10.78 -20.58
C ARG A 15 -7.63 11.10 -19.13
N TYR A 16 -6.49 11.75 -18.89
CA TYR A 16 -6.03 12.11 -17.56
C TYR A 16 -5.88 13.63 -17.46
N SER A 17 -6.67 14.25 -16.57
CA SER A 17 -6.32 15.59 -16.07
C SER A 17 -4.87 15.55 -15.56
N PRO A 18 -4.02 16.56 -15.79
CA PRO A 18 -2.60 16.55 -15.40
C PRO A 18 -2.38 16.20 -13.91
N GLY A 19 -3.35 16.51 -13.04
CA GLY A 19 -3.33 16.10 -11.62
C GLY A 19 -3.40 14.58 -11.39
N ASN A 20 -4.08 13.83 -12.27
CA ASN A 20 -4.23 12.37 -12.14
C ASN A 20 -2.96 11.61 -12.55
N ILE A 21 -2.17 12.14 -13.48
CA ILE A 21 -0.89 11.52 -13.90
C ILE A 21 0.14 11.58 -12.77
N VAL A 22 0.33 12.75 -12.16
CA VAL A 22 1.29 12.92 -11.06
C VAL A 22 0.92 12.01 -9.89
N THR A 23 -0.36 11.96 -9.57
CA THR A 23 -0.89 11.09 -8.51
C THR A 23 -0.65 9.61 -8.81
N THR A 24 -0.90 9.18 -10.05
CA THR A 24 -0.66 7.79 -10.48
C THR A 24 0.83 7.44 -10.44
N LEU A 25 1.70 8.36 -10.87
CA LEU A 25 3.16 8.16 -10.81
C LEU A 25 3.66 8.05 -9.36
N LEU A 26 3.19 8.93 -8.46
CA LEU A 26 3.52 8.87 -7.05
C LEU A 26 3.04 7.56 -6.41
N GLU A 27 1.81 7.13 -6.71
CA GLU A 27 1.27 5.85 -6.24
C GLU A 27 2.12 4.67 -6.75
N CYS A 28 2.52 4.65 -8.02
CA CYS A 28 3.43 3.65 -8.57
C CYS A 28 4.80 3.67 -7.90
N CYS A 29 5.37 4.85 -7.64
CA CYS A 29 6.65 4.98 -6.94
C CYS A 29 6.57 4.43 -5.51
N ILE A 30 5.51 4.75 -4.76
CA ILE A 30 5.30 4.24 -3.40
C ILE A 30 5.14 2.72 -3.42
N ARG A 31 4.33 2.17 -4.34
CA ARG A 31 4.15 0.71 -4.48
C ARG A 31 5.44 0.00 -4.87
N PHE A 32 6.25 0.61 -5.73
CA PHE A 32 7.58 0.09 -6.08
C PHE A 32 8.52 0.06 -4.86
N LEU A 33 8.53 1.12 -4.05
CA LEU A 33 9.30 1.11 -2.80
C LEU A 33 8.79 0.03 -1.84
N GLN A 34 7.48 -0.12 -1.67
CA GLN A 34 6.88 -1.19 -0.85
C GLN A 34 7.29 -2.60 -1.32
N PHE A 35 7.42 -2.79 -2.63
CA PHE A 35 7.94 -4.02 -3.23
C PHE A 35 9.42 -4.24 -2.89
N VAL A 36 10.27 -3.23 -3.11
CA VAL A 36 11.72 -3.32 -2.83
C VAL A 36 11.97 -3.61 -1.36
N PHE A 37 11.27 -2.92 -0.46
CA PHE A 37 11.40 -3.15 0.97
C PHE A 37 10.83 -4.50 1.40
N GLY A 38 9.73 -4.95 0.79
CA GLY A 38 9.20 -6.30 0.99
C GLY A 38 10.22 -7.39 0.64
N ILE A 39 10.90 -7.28 -0.51
CA ILE A 39 11.97 -8.21 -0.90
C ILE A 39 13.18 -8.11 0.02
N ALA A 40 13.58 -6.91 0.44
CA ALA A 40 14.69 -6.73 1.37
C ALA A 40 14.44 -7.49 2.68
N VAL A 41 13.22 -7.42 3.21
CA VAL A 41 12.77 -8.12 4.42
C VAL A 41 12.78 -9.63 4.23
N ILE A 42 12.30 -10.13 3.07
CA ILE A 42 12.41 -11.55 2.73
C ILE A 42 13.87 -11.99 2.74
N GLY A 43 14.77 -11.23 2.11
CA GLY A 43 16.19 -11.54 2.02
C GLY A 43 16.88 -11.59 3.39
N LEU A 44 16.59 -10.61 4.25
CA LEU A 44 17.16 -10.53 5.60
C LEU A 44 16.67 -11.68 6.48
N TYR A 45 15.36 -11.87 6.59
CA TYR A 45 14.80 -12.83 7.55
C TYR A 45 14.80 -14.27 7.05
N ALA A 46 14.72 -14.54 5.75
CA ALA A 46 14.85 -15.90 5.22
C ALA A 46 16.25 -16.47 5.45
N GLN A 47 17.28 -15.62 5.40
CA GLN A 47 18.64 -16.02 5.76
C GLN A 47 18.75 -16.36 7.24
N ASP A 48 18.13 -15.58 8.12
CA ASP A 48 18.12 -15.85 9.56
C ASP A 48 17.37 -17.15 9.90
N VAL A 49 16.25 -17.43 9.23
CA VAL A 49 15.54 -18.73 9.35
C VAL A 49 16.45 -19.90 8.96
N ASN A 50 17.18 -19.77 7.84
CA ASN A 50 18.03 -20.86 7.37
C ASN A 50 19.26 -21.07 8.26
N HIS A 51 19.85 -20.00 8.79
CA HIS A 51 20.91 -20.09 9.80
C HIS A 51 20.41 -20.74 11.08
N ALA A 52 19.25 -20.34 11.57
CA ALA A 52 18.66 -20.89 12.78
C ALA A 52 18.31 -22.37 12.65
N ARG A 53 17.81 -22.78 11.48
CA ARG A 53 17.56 -24.19 11.16
C ARG A 53 18.84 -25.01 11.17
N LYS A 54 19.94 -24.48 10.61
CA LYS A 54 21.25 -25.13 10.61
C LYS A 54 21.87 -25.21 12.00
N ALA A 55 21.60 -24.22 12.85
CA ALA A 55 22.06 -24.18 14.24
C ALA A 55 21.23 -25.04 15.20
N GLY A 56 20.17 -25.72 14.72
CA GLY A 56 19.32 -26.59 15.54
C GLY A 56 18.49 -25.83 16.58
N LEU A 57 18.21 -24.54 16.37
CA LEU A 57 17.44 -23.73 17.32
C LEU A 57 15.98 -24.21 17.42
N PRO A 58 15.36 -24.15 18.61
CA PRO A 58 13.97 -24.54 18.79
C PRO A 58 13.03 -23.66 17.94
N MET A 59 12.00 -24.28 17.36
CA MET A 59 11.05 -23.64 16.43
C MET A 59 10.40 -22.37 16.98
N GLY A 60 10.21 -22.27 18.30
CA GLY A 60 9.67 -21.08 18.96
C GLY A 60 10.49 -19.80 18.66
N SER A 61 11.81 -19.93 18.58
CA SER A 61 12.71 -18.81 18.28
C SER A 61 12.74 -18.42 16.80
N VAL A 62 12.35 -19.34 15.91
CA VAL A 62 12.37 -19.13 14.45
C VAL A 62 11.05 -18.53 13.95
N SER A 63 9.96 -18.71 14.70
CA SER A 63 8.59 -18.28 14.35
C SER A 63 8.47 -16.80 13.95
N LYS A 64 9.17 -15.90 14.65
CA LYS A 64 9.22 -14.46 14.36
C LYS A 64 9.79 -14.13 12.97
N TRP A 65 10.86 -14.82 12.58
CA TRP A 65 11.51 -14.60 11.28
C TRP A 65 10.68 -15.20 10.14
N ILE A 66 9.99 -16.32 10.40
CA ILE A 66 9.03 -16.91 9.45
C ILE A 66 7.86 -15.95 9.22
N TYR A 67 7.27 -15.42 10.30
CA TYR A 67 6.19 -14.44 10.21
C TYR A 67 6.59 -13.23 9.34
N ALA A 68 7.75 -12.64 9.60
CA ALA A 68 8.29 -11.53 8.82
C ALA A 68 8.46 -11.87 7.33
N THR A 69 8.95 -13.09 7.04
CA THR A 69 9.14 -13.57 5.66
C THR A 69 7.80 -13.73 4.93
N VAL A 70 6.76 -14.22 5.62
CA VAL A 70 5.41 -14.38 5.06
C VAL A 70 4.78 -13.01 4.79
N VAL A 71 4.86 -12.09 5.75
CA VAL A 71 4.36 -10.71 5.60
C VAL A 71 5.09 -9.98 4.46
N GLY A 72 6.42 -10.11 4.38
CA GLY A 72 7.23 -9.55 3.30
C GLY A 72 6.84 -10.11 1.93
N SER A 73 6.59 -11.41 1.84
CA SER A 73 6.15 -12.09 0.60
C SER A 73 4.77 -11.61 0.16
N LEU A 74 3.80 -11.57 1.08
CA LEU A 74 2.45 -11.09 0.81
C LEU A 74 2.45 -9.62 0.39
N SER A 75 3.23 -8.78 1.08
CA SER A 75 3.43 -7.36 0.74
C SER A 75 4.03 -7.19 -0.65
N SER A 76 5.04 -8.00 -1.01
CA SER A 76 5.71 -7.94 -2.32
C SER A 76 4.78 -8.36 -3.45
N ILE A 77 4.02 -9.45 -3.27
CA ILE A 77 3.03 -9.91 -4.24
C ILE A 77 1.95 -8.85 -4.44
N ALA A 78 1.41 -8.30 -3.34
CA ALA A 78 0.41 -7.26 -3.40
C ALA A 78 0.92 -6.00 -4.13
N ALA A 79 2.14 -5.55 -3.82
CA ALA A 79 2.76 -4.40 -4.46
C ALA A 79 2.91 -4.61 -5.98
N ILE A 80 3.35 -5.80 -6.43
CA ILE A 80 3.40 -6.15 -7.85
C ILE A 80 2.01 -6.09 -8.48
N ILE A 81 1.00 -6.69 -7.83
CA ILE A 81 -0.38 -6.67 -8.33
C ILE A 81 -0.87 -5.23 -8.52
N TYR A 82 -0.64 -4.36 -7.53
CA TYR A 82 -1.03 -2.95 -7.60
C TYR A 82 -0.27 -2.16 -8.66
N ILE A 83 0.96 -2.53 -9.00
CA ILE A 83 1.72 -1.93 -10.12
C ILE A 83 1.20 -2.43 -11.48
N LEU A 84 0.91 -3.72 -11.59
CA LEU A 84 0.50 -4.34 -12.85
C LEU A 84 -0.95 -4.01 -13.24
N LEU A 85 -1.87 -3.89 -12.27
CA LEU A 85 -3.28 -3.58 -12.51
C LEU A 85 -3.52 -2.32 -13.35
N PRO A 86 -2.95 -1.14 -13.03
CA PRO A 86 -3.12 0.06 -13.86
C PRO A 86 -2.45 -0.06 -15.23
N CYS A 87 -1.39 -0.88 -15.35
CA CYS A 87 -0.74 -1.18 -16.63
C CYS A 87 -1.60 -2.07 -17.54
N ALA A 88 -2.28 -3.07 -16.97
CA ALA A 88 -3.11 -4.03 -17.71
C ALA A 88 -4.51 -3.50 -18.02
N ALA A 89 -5.14 -2.75 -17.11
CA ALA A 89 -6.53 -2.36 -17.23
C ALA A 89 -6.76 -1.06 -18.06
N GLN A 90 -5.71 -0.33 -18.45
CA GLN A 90 -5.77 0.97 -19.15
C GLN A 90 -6.71 2.03 -18.54
N ARG A 91 -7.25 1.78 -17.34
CA ARG A 91 -8.10 2.66 -16.56
C ARG A 91 -7.48 2.85 -15.17
N PRO A 92 -7.46 4.08 -14.66
CA PRO A 92 -6.95 4.32 -13.32
C PRO A 92 -7.85 3.61 -12.31
N LEU A 93 -7.26 2.81 -11.42
CA LEU A 93 -7.96 2.15 -10.31
C LEU A 93 -8.79 3.17 -9.48
N SER A 94 -8.33 4.43 -9.45
CA SER A 94 -9.04 5.57 -8.86
C SER A 94 -10.46 5.79 -9.41
N SER A 95 -10.81 5.25 -10.59
CA SER A 95 -12.12 5.42 -11.22
C SER A 95 -13.17 4.40 -10.75
N PHE A 96 -12.76 3.27 -10.17
CA PHE A 96 -13.69 2.23 -9.73
C PHE A 96 -13.97 2.37 -8.23
N ARG A 97 -15.06 3.08 -7.89
CA ARG A 97 -15.53 3.26 -6.50
C ARG A 97 -15.69 1.93 -5.75
N ILE A 98 -16.10 0.87 -6.46
CA ILE A 98 -16.28 -0.50 -5.92
C ILE A 98 -14.94 -1.09 -5.43
N LEU A 99 -13.82 -0.72 -6.05
CA LEU A 99 -12.50 -1.25 -5.68
C LEU A 99 -11.82 -0.48 -4.54
N GLN A 100 -12.33 0.70 -4.17
CA GLN A 100 -11.72 1.54 -3.13
C GLN A 100 -11.86 0.91 -1.73
N LEU A 101 -12.99 0.25 -1.43
CA LEU A 101 -13.23 -0.42 -0.15
C LEU A 101 -12.33 -1.65 0.07
N PRO A 102 -12.22 -2.60 -0.90
CA PRO A 102 -11.27 -3.71 -0.78
C PRO A 102 -9.81 -3.24 -0.66
N CYS A 103 -9.41 -2.20 -1.41
CA CYS A 103 -8.05 -1.66 -1.30
C CYS A 103 -7.78 -1.05 0.08
N LEU A 104 -8.73 -0.28 0.63
CA LEU A 104 -8.61 0.27 1.98
C LEU A 104 -8.50 -0.83 3.04
N ALA A 105 -9.34 -1.86 2.96
CA ALA A 105 -9.30 -2.99 3.87
C ALA A 105 -7.95 -3.73 3.79
N PHE A 106 -7.44 -3.95 2.59
CA PHE A 106 -6.16 -4.61 2.37
C PHE A 106 -4.96 -3.77 2.83
N ASP A 107 -4.92 -2.48 2.48
CA ASP A 107 -3.86 -1.58 2.94
C ASP A 107 -3.86 -1.45 4.47
N SER A 108 -5.05 -1.45 5.11
CA SER A 108 -5.19 -1.46 6.57
C SER A 108 -4.72 -2.78 7.19
N LEU A 109 -5.04 -3.92 6.56
CA LEU A 109 -4.54 -5.22 6.99
C LEU A 109 -3.02 -5.27 6.92
N MET A 110 -2.42 -4.82 5.81
CA MET A 110 -0.97 -4.75 5.66
C MET A 110 -0.34 -3.84 6.70
N PHE A 111 -0.94 -2.68 6.97
CA PHE A 111 -0.50 -1.79 8.05
C PHE A 111 -0.41 -2.53 9.40
N ILE A 112 -1.46 -3.26 9.78
CA ILE A 112 -1.49 -4.01 11.05
C ILE A 112 -0.40 -5.10 11.06
N LEU A 113 -0.26 -5.86 9.97
CA LEU A 113 0.75 -6.91 9.86
C LEU A 113 2.16 -6.34 10.00
N TRP A 114 2.47 -5.24 9.30
CA TRP A 114 3.76 -4.57 9.41
C TRP A 114 4.00 -3.94 10.80
N LEU A 115 2.94 -3.46 11.46
CA LEU A 115 3.03 -2.93 12.82
C LEU A 115 3.42 -4.03 13.80
N VAL A 116 2.87 -5.25 13.64
CA VAL A 116 3.26 -6.41 14.44
C VAL A 116 4.70 -6.83 14.17
N VAL A 117 5.13 -6.90 12.89
CA VAL A 117 6.53 -7.19 12.52
C VAL A 117 7.48 -6.18 13.18
N PHE A 118 7.19 -4.89 13.01
CA PHE A 118 7.96 -3.81 13.63
C PHE A 118 7.97 -3.93 15.14
N GLY A 119 6.82 -4.17 15.79
CA GLY A 119 6.74 -4.30 17.25
C GLY A 119 7.58 -5.46 17.81
N ILE A 120 7.57 -6.61 17.13
CA ILE A 120 8.38 -7.78 17.53
C ILE A 120 9.87 -7.45 17.47
N PHE A 121 10.34 -6.86 16.36
CA PHE A 121 11.77 -6.60 16.17
C PHE A 121 12.26 -5.33 16.87
N ALA A 122 11.40 -4.32 17.03
CA ALA A 122 11.71 -3.14 17.85
C ALA A 122 12.01 -3.57 19.30
N LYS A 123 11.15 -4.40 19.91
CA LYS A 123 11.41 -4.91 21.27
C LYS A 123 12.71 -5.72 21.34
N MET A 124 13.00 -6.51 20.30
CA MET A 124 14.14 -7.42 20.27
C MET A 124 15.50 -6.74 20.08
N TYR A 125 15.56 -5.68 19.26
CA TYR A 125 16.84 -5.07 18.87
C TYR A 125 17.03 -3.64 19.36
N VAL A 126 15.97 -2.87 19.65
CA VAL A 126 16.13 -1.47 20.15
C VAL A 126 16.59 -1.44 21.61
N SER A 127 16.36 -2.50 22.37
CA SER A 127 16.70 -2.57 23.81
C SER A 127 18.09 -3.15 24.11
N VAL A 128 18.82 -3.64 23.10
CA VAL A 128 20.13 -4.28 23.27
C VAL A 128 21.24 -3.29 22.89
N ASP A 129 22.34 -3.26 23.64
CA ASP A 129 23.46 -2.33 23.37
C ASP A 129 24.37 -2.91 22.27
N ASP A 130 24.24 -2.39 21.05
CA ASP A 130 24.79 -2.92 19.78
C ASP A 130 26.31 -2.77 19.61
N LYS A 131 27.03 -2.32 20.63
CA LYS A 131 28.42 -1.85 20.48
C LYS A 131 29.43 -2.95 20.16
N LYS A 132 29.09 -4.22 20.36
CA LYS A 132 30.05 -5.34 20.24
C LYS A 132 29.82 -6.29 19.07
N ASP A 133 28.63 -6.35 18.46
CA ASP A 133 28.33 -7.35 17.41
C ASP A 133 27.89 -6.72 16.07
N PRO A 134 28.63 -6.95 14.95
CA PRO A 134 28.26 -6.43 13.64
C PRO A 134 26.94 -7.01 13.10
N SER A 135 26.53 -8.19 13.54
CA SER A 135 25.23 -8.80 13.23
C SER A 135 24.06 -8.03 13.85
N LEU A 136 24.22 -7.51 15.07
CA LEU A 136 23.23 -6.68 15.76
C LEU A 136 23.05 -5.33 15.07
N LYS A 137 24.15 -4.67 14.69
CA LYS A 137 24.08 -3.43 13.90
C LYS A 137 23.29 -3.63 12.61
N ARG A 138 23.50 -4.73 11.88
CA ARG A 138 22.73 -5.04 10.67
C ARG A 138 21.24 -5.21 10.97
N MET A 139 20.88 -5.87 12.07
CA MET A 139 19.49 -6.05 12.48
C MET A 139 18.82 -4.74 12.92
N HIS A 140 19.55 -3.82 13.57
CA HIS A 140 19.02 -2.50 13.88
C HIS A 140 18.63 -1.72 12.60
N HIS A 141 19.43 -1.80 11.53
CA HIS A 141 19.07 -1.22 10.23
C HIS A 141 17.85 -1.91 9.60
N ALA A 142 17.68 -3.22 9.80
CA ALA A 142 16.49 -3.94 9.32
C ALA A 142 15.20 -3.44 9.99
N VAL A 143 15.24 -3.12 11.29
CA VAL A 143 14.08 -2.53 12.00
C VAL A 143 13.68 -1.18 11.39
N TRP A 144 14.65 -0.36 11.01
CA TRP A 144 14.38 0.91 10.32
C TRP A 144 13.77 0.70 8.94
N VAL A 145 14.23 -0.32 8.22
CA VAL A 145 13.62 -0.71 6.93
C VAL A 145 12.16 -1.14 7.12
N ASP A 146 11.87 -1.94 8.15
CA ASP A 146 10.50 -2.36 8.48
C ASP A 146 9.61 -1.15 8.82
N LEU A 147 10.14 -0.18 9.57
CA LEU A 147 9.43 1.05 9.92
C LEU A 147 9.13 1.94 8.71
N VAL A 148 10.10 2.08 7.81
CA VAL A 148 9.91 2.83 6.55
C VAL A 148 8.83 2.16 5.71
N ASN A 149 8.85 0.83 5.59
CA ASN A 149 7.83 0.12 4.83
C ASN A 149 6.44 0.24 5.47
N LEU A 150 6.35 0.12 6.80
CA LEU A 150 5.13 0.37 7.57
C LEU A 150 4.58 1.78 7.30
N SER A 151 5.44 2.79 7.25
CA SER A 151 5.02 4.16 6.97
C SER A 151 4.40 4.30 5.58
N PHE A 152 4.95 3.62 4.56
CA PHE A 152 4.36 3.63 3.22
C PHE A 152 2.98 2.99 3.20
N TRP A 153 2.80 1.82 3.85
CA TRP A 153 1.49 1.19 3.99
C TRP A 153 0.48 2.06 4.74
N THR A 154 0.94 2.80 5.75
CA THR A 154 0.11 3.77 6.49
C THR A 154 -0.34 4.92 5.58
N ILE A 155 0.58 5.51 4.83
CA ILE A 155 0.29 6.62 3.91
C ILE A 155 -0.72 6.16 2.85
N THR A 156 -0.53 4.97 2.27
CA THR A 156 -1.48 4.44 1.27
C THR A 156 -2.85 4.14 1.87
N ALA A 157 -2.91 3.57 3.09
CA ALA A 157 -4.17 3.31 3.78
C ALA A 157 -4.94 4.62 4.08
N VAL A 158 -4.26 5.63 4.61
CA VAL A 158 -4.85 6.95 4.87
C VAL A 158 -5.32 7.61 3.57
N TRP A 159 -4.53 7.52 2.50
CA TRP A 159 -4.85 8.08 1.19
C TRP A 159 -6.09 7.43 0.55
N CYS A 160 -6.22 6.11 0.65
CA CYS A 160 -7.40 5.37 0.22
C CYS A 160 -8.63 5.73 1.08
N GLY A 161 -8.45 5.84 2.40
CA GLY A 161 -9.52 6.20 3.34
C GLY A 161 -10.07 7.61 3.08
N LEU A 162 -9.18 8.58 2.85
CA LEU A 162 -9.56 9.95 2.51
C LEU A 162 -10.32 10.04 1.18
N ARG A 163 -9.92 9.26 0.17
CA ARG A 163 -10.65 9.19 -1.12
C ARG A 163 -12.05 8.64 -0.95
N TRP A 164 -12.18 7.54 -0.23
CA TRP A 164 -13.46 6.91 0.02
C TRP A 164 -14.40 7.85 0.78
N TRP A 165 -13.90 8.49 1.85
CA TRP A 165 -14.66 9.47 2.63
C TRP A 165 -15.12 10.67 1.79
N ARG A 166 -14.25 11.21 0.92
CA ARG A 166 -14.61 12.32 0.02
C ARG A 166 -15.64 11.88 -1.03
N GLY A 167 -15.51 10.67 -1.57
CA GLY A 167 -16.46 10.11 -2.53
C GLY A 167 -17.85 9.86 -1.93
N ASP A 168 -17.92 9.37 -0.70
CA ASP A 168 -19.17 9.16 0.03
C ASP A 168 -19.92 10.47 0.31
N ARG A 169 -19.18 11.53 0.69
CA ARG A 169 -19.77 12.87 0.89
C ARG A 169 -20.32 13.47 -0.41
N ALA A 170 -19.59 13.32 -1.52
CA ALA A 170 -20.06 13.82 -2.82
C ALA A 170 -21.35 13.12 -3.26
N ALA A 171 -21.40 11.78 -3.12
CA ALA A 171 -22.59 11.01 -3.45
C ALA A 171 -23.81 11.38 -2.60
N LYS A 172 -23.60 11.59 -1.29
CA LYS A 172 -24.68 12.06 -0.38
C LYS A 172 -25.19 13.46 -0.75
N GLN A 173 -24.32 14.32 -1.25
CA GLN A 173 -24.70 15.67 -1.68
C GLN A 173 -25.50 15.64 -2.99
N GLU A 174 -25.14 14.77 -3.94
CA GLU A 174 -25.89 14.58 -5.20
C GLU A 174 -27.32 14.10 -4.93
N VAL A 175 -27.49 13.04 -4.12
CA VAL A 175 -28.82 12.53 -3.73
C VAL A 175 -29.64 13.60 -3.03
N LYS A 176 -29.03 14.38 -2.13
CA LYS A 176 -29.69 15.48 -1.45
C LYS A 176 -30.17 16.53 -2.47
N ASN A 177 -29.31 16.95 -3.39
CA ASN A 177 -29.67 17.94 -4.41
C ASN A 177 -30.80 17.46 -5.34
N GLU A 178 -30.81 16.17 -5.71
CA GLU A 178 -31.90 15.56 -6.49
C GLU A 178 -33.24 15.57 -5.73
N GLN A 179 -33.23 15.27 -4.43
CA GLN A 179 -34.42 15.37 -3.58
C GLN A 179 -34.96 16.81 -3.50
N PHE A 180 -34.08 17.79 -3.27
CA PHE A 180 -34.47 19.21 -3.26
C PHE A 180 -35.06 19.66 -4.62
N ALA A 181 -34.48 19.20 -5.74
CA ALA A 181 -35.00 19.53 -7.07
C ALA A 181 -36.38 18.91 -7.35
N ALA A 182 -36.63 17.68 -6.85
CA ALA A 182 -37.93 17.04 -6.95
C ALA A 182 -39.00 17.77 -6.12
N GLU A 183 -38.69 18.14 -4.87
CA GLU A 183 -39.58 18.92 -4.00
C GLU A 183 -39.91 20.31 -4.58
N GLU A 184 -38.92 21.01 -5.15
CA GLU A 184 -39.16 22.28 -5.85
C GLU A 184 -40.04 22.13 -7.10
N GLY A 185 -39.90 21.03 -7.84
CA GLY A 185 -40.72 20.73 -9.01
C GLY A 185 -42.19 20.52 -8.63
N GLU A 186 -42.43 19.71 -7.59
CA GLU A 186 -43.78 19.42 -7.10
C GLU A 186 -44.48 20.69 -6.58
N MET A 187 -43.78 21.55 -5.83
CA MET A 187 -44.34 22.82 -5.36
C MET A 187 -44.69 23.81 -6.49
N ARG A 188 -44.09 23.70 -7.67
CA ARG A 188 -44.42 24.55 -8.83
C ARG A 188 -45.64 24.04 -9.59
N GLU A 189 -45.93 22.73 -9.57
CA GLU A 189 -47.14 22.19 -10.22
C GLU A 189 -48.41 22.41 -9.40
N VAL A 190 -48.32 22.57 -8.07
CA VAL A 190 -49.47 22.80 -7.19
C VAL A 190 -49.89 24.30 -7.15
N ARG A 191 -49.12 25.22 -7.74
CA ARG A 191 -49.40 26.67 -7.78
C ARG A 191 -49.96 27.11 -9.12
#